data_AF-A0A0A1D1S8-F1
#
_entry.id   AF-A0A0A1D1S8-F1
#
_cell.length_a   1.000
_cell.length_b   1.000
_cell.length_c   1.000
_cell.angle_alpha   90.00
_cell.angle_beta   90.00
_cell.angle_gamma   90.00
#
_symmetry.space_group_name_H-M   'P 1'
#
loop_
_entity.id
_entity.type
_entity.pdbx_description
1 polymer ?
#
loop_
_entity_poly.entity_id
_entity_poly.type
_entity_poly.pdbx_seq_one_letter_code
_entity_poly.pdbx_strand_id
1 'polypeptide(L)'
;MPAQKNRNKLPPAAELHPAEVHQLGGAELARYLCNPQRAQTVVVVSHLPGNPLRLDAEALAASLDGEAQLYELANGIETRTLEIGLPGQLHVFGNGARVYPHGTDWQARTSRPLLLQRAAQLPKLYEKIEREVFASQQLPPQQEPVTAPLPLLTEATVVGFPSPDRALVELRPDGTRAMIRSEELLPNIPLEWLVSKDQVLAGSFHPDTGTFDISALILPRLSPIKAYRHGDVALARVTSVRPGHALVHLWPGSNFRIGVEGISSNDLDSAQDLLTEDEVVRVRVRYDNGTVCLSMLDVDDDEPAVPAPSLLRGGPPWLDPDRPYASISRRDAVASPSPDGSDDDGETPPSGVEHGTAGHGSGADLPTAAQRRTALQSTQLELDTARHTIDELMAAAKKQGATEQTARALQDQLERDRAVAADLARRLNAAEHQVAALKEELARTKTSLVELRQKGRLAASRTEKVVGAVYLDPAEQFNFELHQAWAQIVSPHDKAAHPLGKYLLGPHFLPSWEALTEPQRARTLRAVVDLVAHRKGPLHNREPHHLRANEGAHAGAIMRGADVCMRLYVEQKTPGALRLHYWKLPTGVLELHEVVPHDVVKP
;
A
#
# COMPACT_ATOMS: atom_id res chain seq x y z
N MET A 1 46.78 17.04 54.78
CA MET A 1 46.40 15.81 54.05
C MET A 1 45.27 15.15 54.80
N PRO A 2 44.18 14.66 54.17
CA PRO A 2 43.60 14.85 52.82
C PRO A 2 42.26 15.64 52.89
N ALA A 3 41.89 16.45 51.88
CA ALA A 3 41.04 16.13 50.73
C ALA A 3 39.57 15.79 51.04
N GLN A 4 38.61 16.60 50.57
CA GLN A 4 37.75 16.26 49.40
C GLN A 4 36.57 17.24 49.19
N LYS A 5 36.55 17.80 47.98
CA LYS A 5 35.42 17.93 47.02
C LYS A 5 34.05 18.40 47.54
N ASN A 6 33.74 19.69 47.34
CA ASN A 6 32.38 20.12 47.01
C ASN A 6 32.20 20.18 45.48
N ARG A 7 31.46 19.19 44.98
CA ARG A 7 30.86 19.15 43.65
C ARG A 7 29.58 20.00 43.69
N ASN A 8 29.46 20.92 42.72
CA ASN A 8 28.21 21.57 42.34
C ASN A 8 27.12 20.51 42.16
N LYS A 9 26.01 20.67 42.90
CA LYS A 9 24.74 20.01 42.59
C LYS A 9 24.26 20.51 41.23
N LEU A 10 23.96 19.55 40.36
CA LEU A 10 23.15 19.75 39.17
C LEU A 10 21.79 20.40 39.57
N PRO A 11 21.10 21.07 38.63
CA PRO A 11 19.68 21.37 38.81
C PRO A 11 18.94 20.09 39.21
N PRO A 12 17.88 20.16 40.03
CA PRO A 12 17.14 18.97 40.43
C PRO A 12 16.75 18.23 39.17
N ALA A 13 17.23 16.99 39.04
CA ALA A 13 16.65 16.03 38.12
C ALA A 13 15.15 16.06 38.39
N ALA A 14 14.35 16.31 37.34
CA ALA A 14 12.93 16.08 37.40
C ALA A 14 12.74 14.70 38.03
N GLU A 15 12.04 14.68 39.16
CA GLU A 15 11.72 13.44 39.87
C GLU A 15 11.03 12.52 38.86
N LEU A 16 11.73 11.48 38.42
CA LEU A 16 11.16 10.36 37.69
C LEU A 16 10.19 9.70 38.66
N HIS A 17 8.92 10.11 38.59
CA HIS A 17 7.84 9.43 39.28
C HIS A 17 7.71 8.02 38.67
N PRO A 18 7.69 6.94 39.49
CA PRO A 18 7.39 5.62 38.96
C PRO A 18 6.02 5.67 38.26
N ALA A 19 5.90 4.96 37.14
CA ALA A 19 4.66 4.91 36.38
C ALA A 19 3.54 4.26 37.21
N GLU A 20 2.72 5.07 37.89
CA GLU A 20 1.62 4.60 38.74
C GLU A 20 0.37 4.30 37.90
N VAL A 21 -0.17 3.10 38.05
CA VAL A 21 -1.51 2.75 37.56
C VAL A 21 -2.50 3.07 38.67
N HIS A 22 -3.44 3.95 38.39
CA HIS A 22 -4.48 4.36 39.34
C HIS A 22 -5.73 3.50 39.20
N GLN A 23 -6.47 3.33 40.30
CA GLN A 23 -7.79 2.72 40.29
C GLN A 23 -8.82 3.71 40.83
N LEU A 24 -9.86 3.96 40.05
CA LEU A 24 -11.00 4.79 40.44
C LEU A 24 -12.29 4.08 40.03
N GLY A 25 -13.34 4.25 40.82
CA GLY A 25 -14.68 3.82 40.41
C GLY A 25 -15.16 4.62 39.20
N GLY A 26 -16.05 4.04 38.39
CA GLY A 26 -16.52 4.63 37.13
C GLY A 26 -17.11 6.03 37.28
N ALA A 27 -17.84 6.30 38.36
CA ALA A 27 -18.41 7.63 38.65
C ALA A 27 -17.33 8.68 38.94
N GLU A 28 -16.33 8.31 39.74
CA GLU A 28 -15.25 9.21 40.13
C GLU A 28 -14.33 9.49 38.94
N LEU A 29 -14.06 8.45 38.14
CA LEU A 29 -13.31 8.57 36.91
C LEU A 29 -14.03 9.45 35.89
N ALA A 30 -15.35 9.30 35.71
CA ALA A 30 -16.14 10.19 34.85
C ALA A 30 -16.03 11.66 35.30
N ARG A 31 -16.19 11.92 36.61
CA ARG A 31 -16.07 13.27 37.18
C ARG A 31 -14.66 13.84 36.96
N TYR A 32 -13.63 13.03 37.11
CA TYR A 32 -12.25 13.42 36.84
C TYR A 32 -12.03 13.73 35.36
N LEU A 33 -12.54 12.88 34.46
CA LEU A 33 -12.38 13.06 33.03
C LEU A 33 -13.09 14.32 32.51
N CYS A 34 -14.20 14.69 33.13
CA CYS A 34 -14.96 15.90 32.81
C CYS A 34 -14.44 17.17 33.50
N ASN A 35 -13.36 17.09 34.31
CA ASN A 35 -12.81 18.26 34.98
C ASN A 35 -12.11 19.20 33.97
N PRO A 36 -12.59 20.46 33.79
CA PRO A 36 -11.98 21.40 32.86
C PRO A 36 -10.55 21.81 33.24
N GLN A 37 -10.15 21.61 34.50
CA GLN A 37 -8.78 21.88 34.98
C GLN A 37 -7.83 20.68 34.81
N ARG A 38 -8.28 19.56 34.23
CA ARG A 38 -7.42 18.41 33.96
C ARG A 38 -6.32 18.82 32.96
N ALA A 39 -5.07 18.78 33.42
CA ALA A 39 -3.90 19.18 32.63
C ALA A 39 -3.14 18.01 32.00
N GLN A 40 -3.57 16.76 32.23
CA GLN A 40 -2.88 15.57 31.72
C GLN A 40 -3.83 14.67 30.93
N THR A 41 -3.28 14.07 29.87
CA THR A 41 -3.96 13.04 29.08
C THR A 41 -4.16 11.80 29.95
N VAL A 42 -5.32 11.16 29.84
CA VAL A 42 -5.69 9.99 30.63
C VAL A 42 -5.93 8.80 29.72
N VAL A 43 -5.40 7.64 30.05
CA VAL A 43 -5.71 6.36 29.39
C VAL A 43 -6.48 5.49 30.37
N VAL A 44 -7.65 5.01 29.96
CA VAL A 44 -8.45 4.08 30.77
C VAL A 44 -8.39 2.70 30.13
N VAL A 45 -7.91 1.71 30.88
CA VAL A 45 -7.86 0.30 30.52
C VAL A 45 -9.00 -0.44 31.21
N SER A 46 -9.90 -1.02 30.43
CA SER A 46 -10.98 -1.89 30.89
C SER A 46 -10.58 -3.36 30.73
N HIS A 47 -10.83 -4.19 31.75
CA HIS A 47 -10.62 -5.63 31.69
C HIS A 47 -11.85 -6.43 32.16
N LEU A 48 -12.11 -7.58 31.55
CA LEU A 48 -13.13 -8.54 31.99
C LEU A 48 -12.59 -9.38 33.15
N PRO A 49 -13.22 -9.36 34.34
CA PRO A 49 -12.78 -10.17 35.47
C PRO A 49 -12.68 -11.66 35.11
N GLY A 50 -11.56 -12.30 35.45
CA GLY A 50 -11.33 -13.72 35.18
C GLY A 50 -10.93 -14.07 33.75
N ASN A 51 -10.81 -13.10 32.84
CA ASN A 51 -10.33 -13.34 31.47
C ASN A 51 -8.79 -13.21 31.40
N PRO A 52 -8.05 -14.22 30.92
CA PRO A 52 -6.60 -14.13 30.80
C PRO A 52 -6.14 -13.18 29.68
N LEU A 53 -7.01 -12.86 28.71
CA LEU A 53 -6.71 -11.94 27.63
C LEU A 53 -6.98 -10.50 28.09
N ARG A 54 -5.97 -9.84 28.67
CA ARG A 54 -6.05 -8.45 29.15
C ARG A 54 -4.90 -7.60 28.62
N LEU A 55 -5.13 -6.28 28.60
CA LEU A 55 -4.04 -5.32 28.48
C LEU A 55 -3.33 -5.23 29.83
N ASP A 56 -2.01 -5.25 29.80
CA ASP A 56 -1.18 -5.00 30.97
C ASP A 56 -1.03 -3.49 31.14
N ALA A 57 -1.79 -2.97 32.11
CA ALA A 57 -1.80 -1.57 32.48
C ALA A 57 -0.42 -1.12 33.01
N GLU A 58 0.27 -1.95 33.79
CA GLU A 58 1.57 -1.58 34.35
C GLU A 58 2.64 -1.48 33.26
N ALA A 59 2.64 -2.44 32.32
CA ALA A 59 3.54 -2.39 31.16
C ALA A 59 3.27 -1.16 30.29
N LEU A 60 2.00 -0.77 30.13
CA LEU A 60 1.62 0.41 29.34
C LEU A 60 2.02 1.71 30.05
N ALA A 61 1.83 1.80 31.37
CA ALA A 61 2.26 2.94 32.17
C ALA A 61 3.80 3.11 32.09
N ALA A 62 4.55 2.01 32.17
CA ALA A 62 6.00 2.02 32.02
C ALA A 62 6.46 2.49 30.62
N SER A 63 5.73 2.12 29.56
CA SER A 63 6.05 2.56 28.19
C SER A 63 5.79 4.04 27.95
N LEU A 64 4.77 4.61 28.61
CA LEU A 64 4.35 6.00 28.42
C LEU A 64 5.18 7.01 29.23
N ASP A 65 6.07 6.57 30.14
CA ASP A 65 7.03 7.37 30.91
C ASP A 65 6.47 8.72 31.46
N GLY A 66 5.25 8.69 32.00
CA GLY A 66 4.60 9.87 32.60
C GLY A 66 3.91 10.82 31.61
N GLU A 67 3.85 10.50 30.31
CA GLU A 67 3.11 11.29 29.32
C GLU A 67 1.58 11.24 29.54
N ALA A 68 1.05 10.15 30.10
CA ALA A 68 -0.36 10.04 30.43
C ALA A 68 -0.60 9.33 31.76
N GLN A 69 -1.67 9.69 32.44
CA GLN A 69 -2.13 8.98 33.62
C GLN A 69 -2.92 7.74 33.21
N LEU A 70 -2.58 6.60 33.78
CA LEU A 70 -3.24 5.35 33.47
C LEU A 70 -4.24 4.96 34.57
N TYR A 71 -5.46 4.63 34.18
CA TYR A 71 -6.49 4.11 35.09
C TYR A 71 -6.94 2.73 34.65
N GLU A 72 -7.03 1.79 35.59
CA GLU A 72 -7.58 0.46 35.34
C GLU A 72 -9.00 0.34 35.91
N LEU A 73 -9.90 -0.27 35.14
CA LEU A 73 -11.31 -0.44 35.48
C LEU A 73 -11.79 -1.86 35.17
N ALA A 74 -12.52 -2.47 36.09
CA ALA A 74 -13.19 -3.75 35.82
C ALA A 74 -14.43 -3.53 34.92
N ASN A 75 -14.53 -4.27 33.83
CA ASN A 75 -15.70 -4.21 32.95
C ASN A 75 -16.95 -4.73 33.66
N GLY A 76 -18.05 -4.00 33.55
CA GLY A 76 -19.33 -4.34 34.15
C GLY A 76 -20.03 -3.13 34.75
N ILE A 77 -20.23 -3.16 36.07
CA ILE A 77 -20.88 -2.05 36.80
C ILE A 77 -20.07 -0.77 36.62
N GLU A 78 -18.75 -0.83 36.76
CA GLU A 78 -17.89 0.35 36.70
C GLU A 78 -17.87 1.01 35.31
N THR A 79 -17.75 0.24 34.23
CA THR A 79 -17.81 0.78 32.86
C THR A 79 -19.18 1.38 32.51
N ARG A 80 -20.27 0.83 33.08
CA ARG A 80 -21.62 1.41 32.93
C ARG A 80 -21.79 2.70 33.72
N THR A 81 -21.25 2.78 34.93
CA THR A 81 -21.27 4.01 35.72
C THR A 81 -20.41 5.10 35.06
N LEU A 82 -19.27 4.72 34.47
CA LEU A 82 -18.45 5.60 33.65
C LEU A 82 -19.24 6.13 32.43
N GLU A 83 -19.98 5.26 31.74
CA GLU A 83 -20.86 5.64 30.62
C GLU A 83 -21.91 6.67 31.02
N ILE A 84 -22.59 6.48 32.15
CA ILE A 84 -23.62 7.41 32.62
C ILE A 84 -23.03 8.81 32.91
N GLY A 85 -21.79 8.87 33.40
CA GLY A 85 -21.13 10.12 33.78
C GLY A 85 -20.41 10.87 32.66
N LEU A 86 -20.22 10.24 31.49
CA LEU A 86 -19.54 10.85 30.35
C LEU A 86 -20.53 11.38 29.31
N PRO A 87 -20.22 12.49 28.62
CA PRO A 87 -21.06 12.99 27.54
C PRO A 87 -20.95 12.08 26.31
N GLY A 88 -22.10 11.64 25.76
CA GLY A 88 -22.15 10.81 24.55
C GLY A 88 -21.54 9.40 24.72
N GLN A 89 -21.17 8.75 23.61
CA GLN A 89 -20.61 7.38 23.60
C GLN A 89 -19.09 7.39 23.87
N LEU A 90 -18.65 8.10 24.91
CA LEU A 90 -17.23 8.30 25.23
C LEU A 90 -16.65 7.27 26.20
N HIS A 91 -17.43 6.29 26.68
CA HIS A 91 -16.95 5.27 27.60
C HIS A 91 -16.02 4.21 26.95
N VAL A 92 -15.34 3.43 27.79
CA VAL A 92 -14.58 2.23 27.43
C VAL A 92 -15.24 0.99 28.04
N PHE A 93 -15.12 -0.17 27.39
CA PHE A 93 -15.74 -1.41 27.81
C PHE A 93 -14.96 -2.63 27.29
N GLY A 94 -15.34 -3.82 27.77
CA GLY A 94 -14.72 -5.09 27.41
C GLY A 94 -13.28 -5.21 27.90
N ASN A 95 -12.45 -5.94 27.13
CA ASN A 95 -11.01 -5.91 27.26
C ASN A 95 -10.47 -4.87 26.28
N GLY A 96 -10.20 -3.64 26.73
CA GLY A 96 -9.81 -2.59 25.82
C GLY A 96 -9.30 -1.34 26.53
N ALA A 97 -8.78 -0.39 25.77
CA ALA A 97 -8.31 0.88 26.28
C ALA A 97 -8.88 2.05 25.49
N ARG A 98 -8.93 3.23 26.11
CA ARG A 98 -9.31 4.47 25.44
C ARG A 98 -8.50 5.64 25.97
N VAL A 99 -8.05 6.52 25.08
CA VAL A 99 -7.25 7.70 25.39
C VAL A 99 -8.16 8.93 25.44
N TYR A 100 -8.07 9.69 26.53
CA TYR A 100 -8.82 10.92 26.79
C TYR A 100 -7.84 12.09 26.86
N PRO A 101 -7.76 12.93 25.81
CA PRO A 101 -6.88 14.11 25.79
C PRO A 101 -7.23 15.10 26.89
N HIS A 102 -6.30 15.97 27.29
CA HIS A 102 -6.59 17.12 28.13
C HIS A 102 -7.01 18.35 27.29
N GLY A 103 -7.48 19.42 27.93
CA GLY A 103 -7.91 20.66 27.26
C GLY A 103 -9.42 20.76 27.00
N THR A 104 -9.87 21.91 26.49
CA THR A 104 -11.30 22.26 26.38
C THR A 104 -12.07 21.42 25.35
N ASP A 105 -11.42 20.95 24.28
CA ASP A 105 -12.04 20.18 23.20
C ASP A 105 -11.80 18.67 23.31
N TRP A 106 -11.46 18.18 24.51
CA TRP A 106 -11.10 16.78 24.72
C TRP A 106 -12.17 15.79 24.22
N GLN A 107 -13.45 16.16 24.32
CA GLN A 107 -14.57 15.31 23.92
C GLN A 107 -14.53 14.99 22.41
N ALA A 108 -14.27 16.00 21.58
CA ALA A 108 -14.20 15.85 20.13
C ALA A 108 -12.94 15.11 19.68
N ARG A 109 -11.86 15.21 20.46
CA ARG A 109 -10.57 14.55 20.19
C ARG A 109 -10.45 13.14 20.77
N THR A 110 -11.43 12.68 21.55
CA THR A 110 -11.41 11.34 22.15
C THR A 110 -11.72 10.29 21.08
N SER A 111 -10.74 9.44 20.77
CA SER A 111 -10.83 8.36 19.78
C SER A 111 -11.84 7.29 20.18
N ARG A 112 -12.17 6.34 19.30
CA ARG A 112 -13.02 5.17 19.63
C ARG A 112 -12.27 4.19 20.55
N PRO A 113 -12.96 3.41 21.41
CA PRO A 113 -12.29 2.45 22.28
C PRO A 113 -11.55 1.37 21.47
N LEU A 114 -10.34 1.05 21.91
CA LEU A 114 -9.45 0.07 21.31
C LEU A 114 -9.64 -1.28 22.00
N LEU A 115 -10.38 -2.19 21.36
CA LEU A 115 -10.76 -3.47 21.94
C LEU A 115 -9.77 -4.59 21.56
N LEU A 116 -9.30 -5.32 22.56
CA LEU A 116 -8.47 -6.51 22.41
C LEU A 116 -9.36 -7.74 22.17
N GLN A 117 -9.29 -8.31 20.96
CA GLN A 117 -10.05 -9.51 20.61
C GLN A 117 -9.20 -10.78 20.60
N ARG A 118 -7.91 -10.67 20.27
CA ARG A 118 -6.97 -11.80 20.19
C ARG A 118 -5.60 -11.40 20.72
N ALA A 119 -4.89 -12.32 21.37
CA ALA A 119 -3.56 -12.07 21.93
C ALA A 119 -2.54 -11.55 20.90
N ALA A 120 -2.61 -12.03 19.65
CA ALA A 120 -1.73 -11.59 18.57
C ALA A 120 -1.85 -10.09 18.21
N GLN A 121 -2.90 -9.40 18.67
CA GLN A 121 -3.10 -7.97 18.44
C GLN A 121 -2.40 -7.09 19.49
N LEU A 122 -1.91 -7.67 20.60
CA LEU A 122 -1.32 -6.92 21.71
C LEU A 122 -0.25 -5.92 21.26
N PRO A 123 0.83 -6.29 20.53
CA PRO A 123 1.87 -5.33 20.17
C PRO A 123 1.34 -4.13 19.36
N LYS A 124 0.47 -4.39 18.38
CA LYS A 124 -0.13 -3.34 17.55
C LYS A 124 -1.08 -2.43 18.33
N LEU A 125 -1.73 -2.95 19.38
CA LEU A 125 -2.63 -2.17 20.22
C LEU A 125 -1.85 -1.22 21.14
N TYR A 126 -0.72 -1.68 21.70
CA TYR A 126 0.20 -0.83 22.49
C TYR A 126 0.75 0.32 21.65
N GLU A 127 1.31 0.01 20.47
CA GLU A 127 1.80 1.04 19.53
C GLU A 127 0.72 2.07 19.16
N LYS A 128 -0.53 1.62 19.03
CA LYS A 128 -1.65 2.51 18.70
C LYS A 128 -2.01 3.42 19.88
N ILE A 129 -2.03 2.89 21.11
CA ILE A 129 -2.30 3.69 22.32
C ILE A 129 -1.20 4.74 22.49
N GLU A 130 0.07 4.35 22.38
CA GLU A 130 1.22 5.27 22.47
C GLU A 130 1.13 6.41 21.46
N ARG A 131 0.80 6.08 20.19
CA ARG A 131 0.60 7.09 19.15
C ARG A 131 -0.56 8.04 19.45
N GLU A 132 -1.67 7.53 20.00
CA GLU A 132 -2.82 8.35 20.38
C GLU A 132 -2.50 9.26 21.58
N VAL A 133 -1.71 8.79 22.55
CA VAL A 133 -1.21 9.61 23.66
C VAL A 133 -0.32 10.73 23.12
N PHE A 134 0.67 10.40 22.28
CA PHE A 134 1.59 11.39 21.71
C PHE A 134 0.84 12.47 20.90
N ALA A 135 -0.14 12.07 20.07
CA ALA A 135 -0.99 12.99 19.33
C ALA A 135 -1.89 13.86 20.23
N SER A 136 -2.16 13.43 21.47
CA SER A 136 -2.94 14.19 22.45
C SER A 136 -2.12 15.28 23.13
N GLN A 137 -0.79 15.11 23.24
CA GLN A 137 0.13 16.09 23.84
C GLN A 137 0.42 17.28 22.94
N GLN A 138 0.36 17.09 21.62
CA GLN A 138 0.44 18.19 20.68
C GLN A 138 -0.88 18.96 20.75
N LEU A 139 -0.90 20.05 21.53
CA LEU A 139 -1.98 21.03 21.45
C LEU A 139 -1.95 21.57 20.01
N PRO A 140 -3.03 21.42 19.21
CA PRO A 140 -3.18 22.28 18.06
C PRO A 140 -3.18 23.72 18.60
N PRO A 141 -2.47 24.67 17.99
CA PRO A 141 -2.65 26.07 18.35
C PRO A 141 -4.16 26.36 18.33
N GLN A 142 -4.69 26.92 19.43
CA GLN A 142 -6.03 27.49 19.45
C GLN A 142 -6.05 28.57 18.38
N GLN A 143 -6.51 28.22 17.18
CA GLN A 143 -7.06 29.21 16.29
C GLN A 143 -8.34 29.66 16.96
N GLU A 144 -8.37 30.92 17.39
CA GLU A 144 -9.63 31.64 17.55
C GLU A 144 -10.51 31.32 16.34
N PRO A 145 -11.84 31.23 16.48
CA PRO A 145 -12.74 31.12 15.35
C PRO A 145 -12.65 32.43 14.55
N VAL A 146 -11.58 32.58 13.77
CA VAL A 146 -11.60 33.36 12.55
C VAL A 146 -12.77 32.77 11.80
N THR A 147 -13.76 33.62 11.54
CA THR A 147 -14.89 33.29 10.69
C THR A 147 -14.32 32.59 9.46
N ALA A 148 -14.42 31.26 9.40
CA ALA A 148 -13.88 30.49 8.29
C ALA A 148 -14.48 31.13 7.04
N PRO A 149 -13.67 31.74 6.15
CA PRO A 149 -14.19 32.39 4.97
C PRO A 149 -15.02 31.35 4.23
N LEU A 150 -16.26 31.74 3.94
CA LEU A 150 -17.19 30.84 3.27
C LEU A 150 -16.56 30.37 1.95
N PRO A 151 -16.71 29.07 1.59
CA PRO A 151 -16.20 28.56 0.34
C PRO A 151 -16.72 29.39 -0.83
N LEU A 152 -15.80 29.89 -1.66
CA LEU A 152 -16.14 30.72 -2.80
C LEU A 152 -16.39 29.81 -4.01
N LEU A 153 -17.61 29.84 -4.55
CA LEU A 153 -17.91 29.21 -5.84
C LEU A 153 -17.22 30.00 -6.95
N THR A 154 -16.28 29.36 -7.64
CA THR A 154 -15.52 29.98 -8.71
C THR A 154 -15.09 28.96 -9.77
N GLU A 155 -14.58 29.46 -10.90
CA GLU A 155 -13.97 28.66 -11.94
C GLU A 155 -12.47 28.63 -11.78
N ALA A 156 -11.85 27.50 -12.11
CA ALA A 156 -10.41 27.32 -12.06
C ALA A 156 -9.90 26.58 -13.30
N THR A 157 -8.64 26.81 -13.66
CA THR A 157 -7.98 26.14 -14.78
C THR A 157 -6.88 25.25 -14.28
N VAL A 158 -6.85 24.00 -14.74
CA VAL A 158 -5.80 23.05 -14.37
C VAL A 158 -4.49 23.43 -15.04
N VAL A 159 -3.49 23.79 -14.22
CA VAL A 159 -2.16 24.21 -14.71
C VAL A 159 -1.22 23.01 -14.83
N GLY A 160 -1.31 22.07 -13.89
CA GLY A 160 -0.46 20.87 -13.89
C GLY A 160 -0.64 19.98 -12.67
N PHE A 161 0.17 18.94 -12.59
CA PHE A 161 0.08 17.89 -11.57
C PHE A 161 1.41 17.75 -10.84
N PRO A 162 1.60 18.43 -9.69
CA PRO A 162 2.83 18.31 -8.89
C PRO A 162 3.07 16.88 -8.39
N SER A 163 2.01 16.11 -8.16
CA SER A 163 2.06 14.69 -7.81
C SER A 163 0.80 13.98 -8.34
N PRO A 164 0.76 12.64 -8.36
CA PRO A 164 -0.43 11.90 -8.82
C PRO A 164 -1.71 12.28 -8.05
N ASP A 165 -1.57 12.67 -6.78
CA ASP A 165 -2.68 12.94 -5.87
C ASP A 165 -2.96 14.44 -5.69
N ARG A 166 -2.25 15.30 -6.44
CA ARG A 166 -2.33 16.77 -6.37
C ARG A 166 -2.42 17.39 -7.76
N ALA A 167 -3.37 18.29 -7.98
CA ALA A 167 -3.43 19.11 -9.19
C ALA A 167 -3.42 20.60 -8.82
N LEU A 168 -2.52 21.34 -9.43
CA LEU A 168 -2.43 22.79 -9.28
C LEU A 168 -3.43 23.45 -10.22
N VAL A 169 -4.28 24.31 -9.67
CA VAL A 169 -5.25 25.09 -10.44
C VAL A 169 -5.06 26.59 -10.22
N GLU A 170 -5.45 27.36 -11.23
CA GLU A 170 -5.47 28.82 -11.18
C GLU A 170 -6.91 29.31 -11.27
N LEU A 171 -7.37 29.98 -10.21
CA LEU A 171 -8.73 30.51 -10.09
C LEU A 171 -8.93 31.68 -11.05
N ARG A 172 -10.07 31.73 -11.74
CA ARG A 172 -10.47 32.85 -12.60
C ARG A 172 -11.45 33.77 -11.84
N PRO A 173 -11.37 35.10 -12.00
CA PRO A 173 -10.39 35.85 -12.81
C PRO A 173 -9.08 36.19 -12.07
N ASP A 174 -9.01 35.97 -10.75
CA ASP A 174 -7.99 36.56 -9.86
C ASP A 174 -6.57 35.98 -10.02
N GLY A 175 -6.41 34.86 -10.74
CA GLY A 175 -5.10 34.21 -10.94
C GLY A 175 -4.54 33.54 -9.69
N THR A 176 -5.34 33.45 -8.63
CA THR A 176 -4.92 32.84 -7.36
C THR A 176 -4.70 31.34 -7.56
N ARG A 177 -3.59 30.81 -7.02
CA ARG A 177 -3.26 29.39 -7.10
C ARG A 177 -3.93 28.61 -5.98
N ALA A 178 -4.55 27.49 -6.33
CA ALA A 178 -5.16 26.55 -5.40
C ALA A 178 -4.79 25.11 -5.77
N MET A 179 -5.08 24.17 -4.86
CA MET A 179 -4.75 22.76 -5.03
C MET A 179 -6.00 21.88 -4.98
N ILE A 180 -6.16 20.99 -5.94
CA ILE A 180 -7.09 19.87 -5.86
C ILE A 180 -6.38 18.68 -5.21
N ARG A 181 -7.07 17.99 -4.30
CA ARG A 181 -6.53 16.83 -3.55
C ARG A 181 -7.34 15.57 -3.87
N SER A 182 -6.67 14.49 -4.25
CA SER A 182 -7.35 13.24 -4.67
C SER A 182 -8.12 12.56 -3.52
N GLU A 183 -7.60 12.64 -2.28
CA GLU A 183 -8.19 11.99 -1.11
C GLU A 183 -9.54 12.59 -0.70
N GLU A 184 -9.82 13.82 -1.11
CA GLU A 184 -11.10 14.51 -0.88
C GLU A 184 -12.10 14.21 -2.02
N LEU A 185 -11.64 13.64 -3.14
CA LEU A 185 -12.45 13.33 -4.34
C LEU A 185 -12.72 11.83 -4.52
N LEU A 186 -11.74 11.11 -5.08
CA LEU A 186 -11.82 9.69 -5.40
C LEU A 186 -10.46 9.07 -5.05
N PRO A 187 -10.32 8.48 -3.85
CA PRO A 187 -9.04 7.95 -3.41
C PRO A 187 -8.61 6.78 -4.31
N ASN A 188 -7.29 6.64 -4.49
CA ASN A 188 -6.65 5.60 -5.30
C ASN A 188 -6.82 5.72 -6.82
N ILE A 189 -7.23 6.90 -7.31
CA ILE A 189 -7.24 7.23 -8.74
C ILE A 189 -6.39 8.50 -8.94
N PRO A 190 -5.32 8.45 -9.76
CA PRO A 190 -4.52 9.64 -10.05
C PRO A 190 -5.39 10.78 -10.59
N LEU A 191 -5.14 12.02 -10.15
CA LEU A 191 -5.91 13.19 -10.59
C LEU A 191 -5.78 13.46 -12.09
N GLU A 192 -4.63 13.12 -12.68
CA GLU A 192 -4.40 13.16 -14.14
C GLU A 192 -5.35 12.25 -14.93
N TRP A 193 -6.08 11.35 -14.28
CA TRP A 193 -7.11 10.50 -14.89
C TRP A 193 -8.52 11.07 -14.76
N LEU A 194 -8.70 12.01 -13.83
CA LEU A 194 -9.99 12.61 -13.51
C LEU A 194 -10.17 13.96 -14.19
N VAL A 195 -9.08 14.70 -14.37
CA VAL A 195 -9.03 16.03 -14.99
C VAL A 195 -7.86 16.13 -15.95
N SER A 196 -7.97 16.98 -16.96
CA SER A 196 -6.92 17.24 -17.95
C SER A 196 -6.23 18.57 -17.71
N LYS A 197 -4.98 18.70 -18.14
CA LYS A 197 -4.30 20.00 -18.20
C LYS A 197 -5.11 20.97 -19.07
N ASP A 198 -5.13 22.24 -18.69
CA ASP A 198 -5.85 23.34 -19.35
C ASP A 198 -7.39 23.22 -19.29
N GLN A 199 -7.92 22.21 -18.59
CA GLN A 199 -9.35 22.07 -18.35
C GLN A 199 -9.87 23.15 -17.41
N VAL A 200 -11.02 23.74 -17.76
CA VAL A 200 -11.75 24.67 -16.89
C VAL A 200 -12.77 23.90 -16.05
N LEU A 201 -12.75 24.12 -14.75
CA LEU A 201 -13.56 23.42 -13.75
C LEU A 201 -14.29 24.43 -12.88
N ALA A 202 -15.56 24.16 -12.57
CA ALA A 202 -16.30 24.91 -11.56
C ALA A 202 -16.26 24.15 -10.23
N GLY A 203 -16.00 24.86 -9.13
CA GLY A 203 -15.83 24.26 -7.81
C GLY A 203 -15.90 25.27 -6.68
N SER A 204 -15.69 24.80 -5.45
CA SER A 204 -15.63 25.63 -4.25
C SER A 204 -14.18 25.80 -3.78
N PHE A 205 -13.72 27.04 -3.71
CA PHE A 205 -12.41 27.39 -3.18
C PHE A 205 -12.48 27.65 -1.67
N HIS A 206 -11.62 26.97 -0.93
CA HIS A 206 -11.41 27.14 0.51
C HIS A 206 -10.10 27.92 0.75
N PRO A 207 -10.17 29.24 1.02
CA PRO A 207 -8.97 30.07 1.14
C PRO A 207 -8.08 29.71 2.32
N ASP A 208 -8.65 29.19 3.42
CA ASP A 208 -7.88 28.81 4.62
C ASP A 208 -6.91 27.65 4.35
N THR A 209 -7.32 26.72 3.50
CA THR A 209 -6.56 25.50 3.19
C THR A 209 -5.86 25.57 1.83
N GLY A 210 -6.16 26.61 1.04
CA GLY A 210 -5.75 26.72 -0.36
C GLY A 210 -6.32 25.60 -1.24
N THR A 211 -7.40 24.95 -0.83
CA THR A 211 -7.96 23.79 -1.53
C THR A 211 -9.08 24.21 -2.47
N PHE A 212 -9.11 23.63 -3.67
CA PHE A 212 -10.21 23.77 -4.62
C PHE A 212 -10.97 22.44 -4.71
N ASP A 213 -12.19 22.43 -4.17
CA ASP A 213 -13.05 21.24 -4.15
C ASP A 213 -13.95 21.20 -5.40
N ILE A 214 -13.88 20.07 -6.12
CA ILE A 214 -14.67 19.78 -7.32
C ILE A 214 -15.57 18.55 -7.14
N SER A 215 -15.86 18.14 -5.90
CA SER A 215 -16.66 16.96 -5.59
C SER A 215 -18.07 17.02 -6.19
N ALA A 216 -18.60 18.22 -6.40
CA ALA A 216 -19.86 18.44 -7.11
C ALA A 216 -19.86 17.99 -8.59
N LEU A 217 -18.68 17.81 -9.20
CA LEU A 217 -18.51 17.30 -10.56
C LEU A 217 -18.54 15.77 -10.63
N ILE A 218 -18.51 15.06 -9.50
CA ILE A 218 -18.53 13.58 -9.48
C ILE A 218 -19.83 13.08 -10.10
N LEU A 219 -19.70 12.22 -11.10
CA LEU A 219 -20.84 11.60 -11.75
C LEU A 219 -21.42 10.48 -10.87
N PRO A 220 -22.75 10.29 -10.88
CA PRO A 220 -23.40 9.23 -10.10
C PRO A 220 -22.93 7.84 -10.56
N ARG A 221 -23.10 6.84 -9.68
CA ARG A 221 -22.70 5.46 -9.95
C ARG A 221 -23.24 4.96 -11.30
N LEU A 222 -22.33 4.51 -12.15
CA LEU A 222 -22.65 3.95 -13.46
C LEU A 222 -23.32 2.58 -13.31
N SER A 223 -24.21 2.29 -14.26
CA SER A 223 -24.81 0.96 -14.47
C SER A 223 -24.25 0.40 -15.78
N PRO A 224 -23.92 -0.91 -15.85
CA PRO A 224 -23.34 -1.51 -17.04
C PRO A 224 -24.16 -1.25 -18.29
N ILE A 225 -25.49 -1.40 -18.20
CA ILE A 225 -26.40 -1.24 -19.35
C ILE A 225 -26.50 0.18 -19.88
N LYS A 226 -26.15 1.18 -19.05
CA LYS A 226 -26.08 2.58 -19.46
C LYS A 226 -24.71 2.93 -20.04
N ALA A 227 -23.66 2.23 -19.61
CA ALA A 227 -22.29 2.48 -20.01
C ALA A 227 -21.93 1.76 -21.32
N TYR A 228 -22.40 0.52 -21.51
CA TYR A 228 -22.01 -0.35 -22.62
C TYR A 228 -23.20 -1.11 -23.18
N ARG A 229 -23.25 -1.23 -24.51
CA ARG A 229 -24.22 -2.04 -25.26
C ARG A 229 -23.73 -3.49 -25.36
N HIS A 230 -24.64 -4.39 -25.72
CA HIS A 230 -24.28 -5.78 -26.02
C HIS A 230 -23.34 -5.82 -27.24
N GLY A 231 -22.20 -6.50 -27.09
CA GLY A 231 -21.19 -6.66 -28.14
C GLY A 231 -20.07 -5.61 -28.10
N ASP A 232 -20.21 -4.54 -27.31
CA ASP A 232 -19.20 -3.48 -27.22
C ASP A 232 -17.88 -4.04 -26.68
N VAL A 233 -16.76 -3.60 -27.26
CA VAL A 233 -15.43 -3.80 -26.68
C VAL A 233 -15.16 -2.66 -25.72
N ALA A 234 -15.02 -2.97 -24.43
CA ALA A 234 -14.76 -2.02 -23.37
C ALA A 234 -13.33 -2.17 -22.84
N LEU A 235 -12.80 -1.11 -22.25
CA LEU A 235 -11.58 -1.17 -21.44
C LEU A 235 -11.94 -1.57 -20.01
N ALA A 236 -11.19 -2.53 -19.48
CA ALA A 236 -11.35 -3.00 -18.11
C ALA A 236 -9.99 -3.02 -17.40
N ARG A 237 -9.94 -2.57 -16.15
CA ARG A 237 -8.75 -2.67 -15.31
C ARG A 237 -8.78 -3.96 -14.50
N VAL A 238 -7.76 -4.79 -14.64
CA VAL A 238 -7.58 -6.00 -13.84
C VAL A 238 -7.33 -5.61 -12.38
N THR A 239 -8.14 -6.12 -11.45
CA THR A 239 -8.05 -5.79 -10.03
C THR A 239 -7.36 -6.89 -9.23
N SER A 240 -7.62 -8.15 -9.60
CA SER A 240 -6.95 -9.30 -9.00
C SER A 240 -6.97 -10.47 -9.97
N VAL A 241 -5.97 -11.32 -9.87
CA VAL A 241 -5.86 -12.51 -10.73
C VAL A 241 -5.68 -13.77 -9.88
N ARG A 242 -6.42 -14.82 -10.22
CA ARG A 242 -6.32 -16.16 -9.64
C ARG A 242 -6.11 -17.17 -10.77
N PRO A 243 -5.66 -18.40 -10.49
CA PRO A 243 -5.43 -19.37 -11.56
C PRO A 243 -6.62 -19.59 -12.49
N GLY A 244 -7.83 -19.70 -11.93
CA GLY A 244 -9.06 -20.00 -12.70
C GLY A 244 -9.94 -18.81 -13.09
N HIS A 245 -9.56 -17.57 -12.75
CA HIS A 245 -10.33 -16.36 -13.11
C HIS A 245 -9.57 -15.08 -12.80
N ALA A 246 -9.98 -13.98 -13.42
CA ALA A 246 -9.61 -12.63 -13.02
C ALA A 246 -10.84 -11.82 -12.58
N LEU A 247 -10.62 -10.83 -11.71
CA LEU A 247 -11.58 -9.77 -11.43
C LEU A 247 -11.14 -8.50 -12.15
N VAL A 248 -12.09 -7.83 -12.81
CA VAL A 248 -11.85 -6.60 -13.55
C VAL A 248 -12.87 -5.52 -13.18
N HIS A 249 -12.47 -4.25 -13.32
CA HIS A 249 -13.29 -3.06 -13.14
C HIS A 249 -13.55 -2.39 -14.48
N LEU A 250 -14.82 -2.19 -14.84
CA LEU A 250 -15.22 -1.34 -15.97
C LEU A 250 -15.37 0.14 -15.57
N TRP A 251 -15.57 0.37 -14.27
CA TRP A 251 -15.45 1.64 -13.56
C TRP A 251 -15.00 1.35 -12.11
N PRO A 252 -14.48 2.33 -11.37
CA PRO A 252 -13.99 2.10 -10.02
C PRO A 252 -15.04 1.48 -9.10
N GLY A 253 -14.64 0.41 -8.40
CA GLY A 253 -15.50 -0.30 -7.46
C GLY A 253 -16.49 -1.29 -8.08
N SER A 254 -16.47 -1.49 -9.39
CA SER A 254 -17.28 -2.52 -10.08
C SER A 254 -16.53 -3.83 -10.20
N ASN A 255 -16.98 -4.92 -9.58
CA ASN A 255 -16.27 -6.19 -9.67
C ASN A 255 -16.93 -7.13 -10.69
N PHE A 256 -16.30 -7.33 -11.84
CA PHE A 256 -16.73 -8.31 -12.84
C PHE A 256 -15.73 -9.47 -12.90
N ARG A 257 -16.25 -10.70 -12.90
CA ARG A 257 -15.43 -11.92 -12.99
C ARG A 257 -15.33 -12.35 -14.43
N ILE A 258 -14.11 -12.64 -14.87
CA ILE A 258 -13.83 -13.32 -16.15
C ILE A 258 -13.19 -14.66 -15.83
N GLY A 259 -13.85 -15.76 -16.17
CA GLY A 259 -13.27 -17.10 -16.06
C GLY A 259 -12.17 -17.33 -17.09
N VAL A 260 -11.34 -18.36 -16.90
CA VAL A 260 -10.28 -18.72 -17.87
C VAL A 260 -10.88 -18.98 -19.25
N GLU A 261 -12.06 -19.59 -19.31
CA GLU A 261 -12.85 -19.83 -20.53
C GLU A 261 -13.23 -18.56 -21.29
N GLY A 262 -13.22 -17.41 -20.63
CA GLY A 262 -13.40 -16.10 -21.25
C GLY A 262 -12.09 -15.35 -21.50
N ILE A 263 -10.94 -15.91 -21.15
CA ILE A 263 -9.61 -15.28 -21.29
C ILE A 263 -8.77 -16.02 -22.33
N SER A 264 -8.83 -17.35 -22.32
CA SER A 264 -8.12 -18.24 -23.24
C SER A 264 -9.03 -19.39 -23.71
N SER A 265 -8.93 -19.73 -24.99
CA SER A 265 -9.60 -20.89 -25.57
C SER A 265 -8.95 -22.21 -25.15
N ASN A 266 -7.80 -22.14 -24.46
CA ASN A 266 -7.12 -23.27 -23.86
C ASN A 266 -7.47 -23.40 -22.38
N ASP A 267 -8.28 -24.41 -22.04
CA ASP A 267 -8.73 -24.73 -20.67
C ASP A 267 -7.58 -25.09 -19.70
N LEU A 268 -6.35 -25.29 -20.21
CA LEU A 268 -5.14 -25.53 -19.42
C LEU A 268 -4.38 -24.24 -19.06
N ASP A 269 -4.70 -23.13 -19.69
CA ASP A 269 -4.06 -21.86 -19.37
C ASP A 269 -4.53 -21.36 -18.01
N SER A 270 -3.65 -20.65 -17.33
CA SER A 270 -3.96 -20.02 -16.06
C SER A 270 -4.14 -18.53 -16.29
N ALA A 271 -5.22 -17.93 -15.77
CA ALA A 271 -5.43 -16.50 -15.90
C ALA A 271 -4.28 -15.69 -15.28
N GLN A 272 -3.61 -16.23 -14.24
CA GLN A 272 -2.44 -15.60 -13.60
C GLN A 272 -1.21 -15.52 -14.50
N ASP A 273 -1.12 -16.41 -15.49
CA ASP A 273 0.00 -16.45 -16.43
C ASP A 273 -0.27 -15.51 -17.61
N LEU A 274 -1.54 -15.18 -17.86
CA LEU A 274 -2.00 -14.37 -18.98
C LEU A 274 -2.34 -12.93 -18.62
N LEU A 275 -2.63 -12.62 -17.36
CA LEU A 275 -3.06 -11.29 -16.91
C LEU A 275 -2.23 -10.79 -15.73
N THR A 276 -2.03 -9.47 -15.70
CA THR A 276 -1.34 -8.78 -14.60
C THR A 276 -2.34 -7.92 -13.84
N GLU A 277 -2.23 -7.88 -12.51
CA GLU A 277 -3.03 -6.93 -11.70
C GLU A 277 -2.77 -5.49 -12.17
N ASP A 278 -3.72 -4.59 -12.01
CA ASP A 278 -3.68 -3.21 -12.53
C ASP A 278 -3.59 -3.06 -14.07
N GLU A 279 -3.60 -4.15 -14.85
CA GLU A 279 -3.50 -4.10 -16.31
C GLU A 279 -4.80 -3.60 -16.94
N VAL A 280 -4.71 -2.74 -17.94
CA VAL A 280 -5.87 -2.36 -18.74
C VAL A 280 -5.97 -3.33 -19.91
N VAL A 281 -7.08 -4.05 -19.96
CA VAL A 281 -7.36 -5.06 -20.99
C VAL A 281 -8.62 -4.70 -21.75
N ARG A 282 -8.72 -5.16 -23.00
CA ARG A 282 -9.93 -5.06 -23.81
C ARG A 282 -10.82 -6.27 -23.54
N VAL A 283 -12.11 -6.04 -23.32
CA VAL A 283 -13.11 -7.08 -23.04
C VAL A 283 -14.38 -6.82 -23.83
N ARG A 284 -14.95 -7.84 -24.46
CA ARG A 284 -16.27 -7.77 -25.07
C ARG A 284 -17.34 -7.90 -23.99
N VAL A 285 -18.24 -6.93 -23.93
CA VAL A 285 -19.38 -6.90 -23.01
C VAL A 285 -20.55 -7.64 -23.62
N ARG A 286 -21.05 -8.68 -22.97
CA ARG A 286 -22.28 -9.40 -23.34
C ARG A 286 -23.28 -9.36 -22.19
N TYR A 287 -24.53 -9.50 -22.56
CA TYR A 287 -25.63 -9.62 -21.61
C TYR A 287 -26.29 -10.97 -21.82
N ASP A 288 -26.18 -11.84 -20.83
CA ASP A 288 -26.87 -13.13 -20.79
C ASP A 288 -27.88 -13.12 -19.64
N ASN A 289 -29.18 -13.28 -19.98
CA ASN A 289 -30.29 -13.22 -19.02
C ASN A 289 -30.25 -11.99 -18.08
N GLY A 290 -29.79 -10.84 -18.58
CA GLY A 290 -29.65 -9.60 -17.81
C GLY A 290 -28.39 -9.51 -16.94
N THR A 291 -27.54 -10.53 -16.94
CA THR A 291 -26.24 -10.54 -16.28
C THR A 291 -25.14 -10.12 -17.26
N VAL A 292 -24.18 -9.33 -16.78
CA VAL A 292 -23.02 -8.94 -17.59
C VAL A 292 -22.02 -10.09 -17.62
N CYS A 293 -21.69 -10.55 -18.82
CA CYS A 293 -20.64 -11.51 -19.10
C CYS A 293 -19.55 -10.83 -19.92
N LEU A 294 -18.29 -11.02 -19.54
CA LEU A 294 -17.15 -10.44 -20.23
C LEU A 294 -16.33 -11.56 -20.89
N SER A 295 -15.83 -11.30 -22.10
CA SER A 295 -14.93 -12.22 -22.81
C SER A 295 -13.78 -11.45 -23.48
N MET A 296 -12.61 -12.07 -23.55
CA MET A 296 -11.41 -11.58 -24.22
C MET A 296 -11.06 -12.40 -25.46
N LEU A 297 -11.73 -13.55 -25.70
CA LEU A 297 -11.44 -14.44 -26.83
C LEU A 297 -11.78 -13.81 -28.17
N ASP A 298 -12.97 -13.23 -28.23
CA ASP A 298 -13.53 -12.68 -29.46
C ASP A 298 -13.20 -11.18 -29.55
N VAL A 299 -12.03 -10.75 -29.10
CA VAL A 299 -11.61 -9.34 -29.15
C VAL A 299 -10.32 -9.24 -29.95
N ASP A 300 -10.42 -8.69 -31.16
CA ASP A 300 -9.26 -8.42 -32.00
C ASP A 300 -8.52 -7.16 -31.50
N ASP A 301 -7.19 -7.16 -31.57
CA ASP A 301 -6.36 -6.00 -31.15
C ASP A 301 -6.67 -4.73 -31.96
N ASP A 302 -7.13 -4.88 -33.20
CA ASP A 302 -7.47 -3.80 -34.13
C ASP A 302 -8.93 -3.32 -33.97
N GLU A 303 -9.75 -4.00 -33.17
CA GLU A 303 -11.14 -3.60 -32.93
C GLU A 303 -11.20 -2.35 -32.02
N PRO A 304 -11.90 -1.28 -32.42
CA PRO A 304 -11.94 -0.06 -31.63
C PRO A 304 -12.71 -0.29 -30.32
N ALA A 305 -12.06 0.02 -29.19
CA ALA A 305 -12.71 0.00 -27.89
C ALA A 305 -13.58 1.25 -27.69
N VAL A 306 -14.77 1.07 -27.11
CA VAL A 306 -15.61 2.16 -26.64
C VAL A 306 -14.87 2.91 -25.52
N PRO A 307 -14.82 4.25 -25.55
CA PRO A 307 -14.18 5.03 -24.51
C PRO A 307 -14.74 4.69 -23.12
N ALA A 308 -13.84 4.51 -22.16
CA ALA A 308 -14.25 4.27 -20.78
C ALA A 308 -15.03 5.48 -20.22
N PRO A 309 -16.01 5.28 -19.33
CA PRO A 309 -16.84 6.37 -18.83
C PRO A 309 -16.02 7.35 -18.00
N SER A 310 -16.21 8.65 -18.23
CA SER A 310 -15.64 9.68 -17.34
C SER A 310 -16.23 9.57 -15.94
N LEU A 311 -15.42 9.88 -14.91
CA LEU A 311 -15.87 9.87 -13.51
C LEU A 311 -16.28 11.27 -13.03
N LEU A 312 -15.74 12.30 -13.66
CA LEU A 312 -16.13 13.69 -13.46
C LEU A 312 -16.86 14.22 -14.70
N ARG A 313 -17.81 15.12 -14.48
CA ARG A 313 -18.49 15.84 -15.56
C ARG A 313 -17.45 16.65 -16.35
N GLY A 314 -17.32 16.35 -17.64
CA GLY A 314 -16.35 17.01 -18.52
C GLY A 314 -14.91 16.50 -18.40
N GLY A 315 -14.63 15.53 -17.52
CA GLY A 315 -13.32 14.89 -17.38
C GLY A 315 -13.03 13.87 -18.49
N PRO A 316 -11.76 13.47 -18.68
CA PRO A 316 -11.38 12.45 -19.65
C PRO A 316 -11.92 11.07 -19.26
N PRO A 317 -11.87 10.09 -20.20
CA PRO A 317 -12.05 8.68 -19.88
C PRO A 317 -11.13 8.24 -18.74
N TRP A 318 -11.68 7.48 -17.79
CA TRP A 318 -10.92 7.05 -16.62
C TRP A 318 -9.87 5.99 -16.94
N LEU A 319 -10.09 5.20 -18.00
CA LEU A 319 -9.12 4.29 -18.61
C LEU A 319 -8.81 4.76 -20.02
N ASP A 320 -7.55 4.58 -20.39
CA ASP A 320 -6.97 4.97 -21.67
C ASP A 320 -5.92 3.91 -22.04
N PRO A 321 -5.98 3.32 -23.25
CA PRO A 321 -5.04 2.27 -23.66
C PRO A 321 -3.61 2.79 -23.84
N ASP A 322 -3.43 4.09 -24.10
CA ASP A 322 -2.13 4.70 -24.34
C ASP A 322 -1.44 5.13 -23.03
N ARG A 323 -2.13 5.00 -21.88
CA ARG A 323 -1.52 5.31 -20.58
C ARG A 323 -0.52 4.23 -20.18
N PRO A 324 0.72 4.60 -19.82
CA PRO A 324 1.71 3.63 -19.37
C PRO A 324 1.19 2.90 -18.13
N TYR A 325 1.22 1.57 -18.15
CA TYR A 325 0.80 0.71 -17.04
C TYR A 325 1.43 1.13 -15.68
N ALA A 326 2.66 1.66 -15.69
CA ALA A 326 3.35 2.17 -14.49
C ALA A 326 2.67 3.39 -13.83
N SER A 327 1.92 4.20 -14.58
CA SER A 327 1.17 5.34 -14.03
C SER A 327 -0.03 4.89 -13.18
N ILE A 328 -0.55 3.69 -13.42
CA ILE A 328 -1.66 3.07 -12.70
C ILE A 328 -1.24 2.58 -11.29
N SER A 329 0.02 2.17 -11.15
CA SER A 329 0.58 1.56 -9.94
C SER A 329 1.40 2.51 -9.07
N ARG A 330 1.40 3.83 -9.28
CA ARG A 330 2.07 4.80 -8.38
C ARG A 330 1.35 4.84 -7.02
N ARG A 331 1.54 3.81 -6.21
CA ARG A 331 1.17 3.79 -4.79
C ARG A 331 2.41 4.09 -3.96
N ASP A 332 2.19 4.96 -2.98
CA ASP A 332 3.06 5.32 -1.85
C ASP A 332 4.35 6.07 -2.18
N ALA A 333 4.25 7.40 -2.31
CA ALA A 333 5.33 8.29 -1.91
C ALA A 333 4.75 9.63 -1.43
N VAL A 334 4.85 9.84 -0.12
CA VAL A 334 4.77 11.17 0.49
C VAL A 334 5.95 11.97 -0.08
N ALA A 335 5.68 12.96 -0.90
CA ALA A 335 6.68 13.91 -1.37
C ALA A 335 6.60 15.16 -0.48
N SER A 336 7.71 15.48 0.19
CA SER A 336 7.92 16.79 0.80
C SER A 336 9.10 17.48 0.11
N PRO A 337 9.00 18.78 -0.17
CA PRO A 337 10.02 19.52 -0.91
C PRO A 337 11.14 20.03 0.01
N SER A 338 12.37 20.05 -0.52
CA SER A 338 13.53 20.72 0.08
C SER A 338 13.69 22.13 -0.51
N PRO A 339 14.10 23.14 0.29
CA PRO A 339 14.69 24.36 -0.22
C PRO A 339 16.22 24.40 -0.03
N ASP A 340 16.95 24.64 -1.13
CA ASP A 340 18.23 25.36 -1.18
C ASP A 340 18.02 26.80 -0.67
N GLY A 341 18.96 27.55 -0.09
CA GLY A 341 20.39 27.38 0.11
C GLY A 341 21.00 28.76 0.45
N SER A 342 22.33 28.77 0.57
CA SER A 342 23.29 29.88 0.57
C SER A 342 23.74 30.55 1.90
N ASP A 343 25.06 30.39 2.09
CA ASP A 343 26.03 31.02 2.98
C ASP A 343 26.18 32.54 2.78
N ASP A 344 26.78 33.27 3.73
CA ASP A 344 28.14 33.86 3.56
C ASP A 344 28.63 34.67 4.79
N ASP A 345 29.97 34.77 4.88
CA ASP A 345 30.85 35.74 5.58
C ASP A 345 30.93 35.73 7.12
N GLY A 346 32.11 35.87 7.78
CA GLY A 346 33.42 36.28 7.31
C GLY A 346 34.11 37.13 8.39
N GLU A 347 35.17 36.58 8.98
CA GLU A 347 36.39 37.26 9.48
C GLU A 347 36.42 38.20 10.73
N THR A 348 37.53 38.07 11.46
CA THR A 348 37.91 38.57 12.80
C THR A 348 38.73 39.90 12.79
N PRO A 349 39.55 40.23 13.83
CA PRO A 349 39.45 41.24 14.92
C PRO A 349 40.45 42.43 14.64
N PRO A 350 41.16 43.15 15.57
CA PRO A 350 41.29 43.12 17.04
C PRO A 350 41.50 44.46 17.82
N SER A 351 41.44 44.32 19.16
CA SER A 351 42.30 44.83 20.27
C SER A 351 42.94 46.24 20.28
N GLY A 352 42.88 46.87 21.46
CA GLY A 352 43.78 47.96 21.89
C GLY A 352 43.71 48.18 23.41
N VAL A 353 44.87 48.12 24.08
CA VAL A 353 45.08 48.36 25.53
C VAL A 353 46.19 49.41 25.68
N GLU A 354 45.99 50.44 26.51
CA GLU A 354 47.04 51.39 26.95
C GLU A 354 46.78 51.79 28.43
N HIS A 355 47.76 51.54 29.32
CA HIS A 355 48.74 52.46 29.94
C HIS A 355 48.23 53.33 31.11
N GLY A 356 49.05 53.43 32.18
CA GLY A 356 48.98 54.58 33.10
C GLY A 356 49.48 54.37 34.53
N THR A 357 50.79 54.41 34.73
CA THR A 357 51.52 54.57 36.01
C THR A 357 51.55 56.02 36.51
N ALA A 358 51.49 56.25 37.83
CA ALA A 358 52.18 57.28 38.65
C ALA A 358 51.51 57.32 40.05
N GLY A 359 52.12 57.66 41.19
CA GLY A 359 53.42 58.25 41.50
C GLY A 359 53.59 58.31 43.04
N HIS A 360 54.82 58.59 43.47
CA HIS A 360 55.28 58.60 44.87
C HIS A 360 54.95 59.91 45.61
N GLY A 361 54.83 59.86 46.95
CA GLY A 361 54.77 61.05 47.82
C GLY A 361 54.98 60.76 49.31
N SER A 362 56.18 61.11 49.79
CA SER A 362 56.81 61.05 51.13
C SER A 362 55.99 61.48 52.38
N GLY A 363 56.36 60.94 53.55
CA GLY A 363 56.25 61.62 54.85
C GLY A 363 55.98 60.71 56.06
N ALA A 364 57.01 60.10 56.66
CA ALA A 364 56.88 59.23 57.85
C ALA A 364 57.26 59.96 59.16
N ASP A 365 56.25 60.27 59.97
CA ASP A 365 56.37 60.59 61.40
C ASP A 365 56.29 59.28 62.21
N LEU A 366 57.18 59.07 63.20
CA LEU A 366 57.24 57.83 63.98
C LEU A 366 56.10 57.78 65.03
N PRO A 367 55.19 56.78 64.98
CA PRO A 367 54.06 56.69 65.89
C PRO A 367 54.46 56.20 67.29
N THR A 368 53.78 56.74 68.31
CA THR A 368 53.86 56.34 69.73
C THR A 368 53.31 54.92 69.97
N ALA A 369 53.62 54.30 71.11
CA ALA A 369 53.28 52.89 71.37
C ALA A 369 51.76 52.57 71.34
N ALA A 370 50.89 53.54 71.67
CA ALA A 370 49.44 53.40 71.50
C ALA A 370 49.04 53.45 70.01
N GLN A 371 49.62 54.37 69.24
CA GLN A 371 49.42 54.48 67.79
C GLN A 371 49.94 53.24 67.04
N ARG A 372 51.00 52.57 67.52
CA ARG A 372 51.47 51.29 66.96
C ARG A 372 50.50 50.14 67.23
N ARG A 373 49.84 50.10 68.39
CA ARG A 373 48.84 49.06 68.70
C ARG A 373 47.58 49.24 67.86
N THR A 374 47.11 50.49 67.71
CA THR A 374 45.97 50.80 66.84
C THR A 374 46.30 50.60 65.36
N ALA A 375 47.52 50.94 64.92
CA ALA A 375 47.98 50.65 63.56
C ALA A 375 48.15 49.14 63.31
N LEU A 376 48.62 48.37 64.30
CA LEU A 376 48.67 46.91 64.19
C LEU A 376 47.27 46.29 64.14
N GLN A 377 46.32 46.81 64.91
CA GLN A 377 44.92 46.38 64.85
C GLN A 377 44.23 46.78 63.54
N SER A 378 44.51 47.98 63.01
CA SER A 378 43.97 48.43 61.72
C SER A 378 44.57 47.63 60.57
N THR A 379 45.89 47.40 60.58
CA THR A 379 46.55 46.54 59.57
C THR A 379 46.08 45.10 59.67
N GLN A 380 45.77 44.56 60.86
CA GLN A 380 45.17 43.22 61.01
C GLN A 380 43.75 43.18 60.42
N LEU A 381 42.92 44.20 60.68
CA LEU A 381 41.58 44.30 60.08
C LEU A 381 41.63 44.46 58.55
N GLU A 382 42.58 45.24 58.04
CA GLU A 382 42.86 45.40 56.61
C GLU A 382 43.34 44.07 55.98
N LEU A 383 44.15 43.29 56.70
CA LEU A 383 44.60 41.99 56.24
C LEU A 383 43.45 40.97 56.19
N ASP A 384 42.56 40.99 57.17
CA ASP A 384 41.40 40.10 57.20
C ASP A 384 40.37 40.47 56.12
N THR A 385 40.15 41.77 55.86
CA THR A 385 39.31 42.24 54.75
C THR A 385 39.95 41.95 53.39
N ALA A 386 41.27 42.11 53.24
CA ALA A 386 41.99 41.73 52.03
C ALA A 386 41.94 40.21 51.79
N ARG A 387 42.01 39.39 52.83
CA ARG A 387 41.85 37.93 52.72
C ARG A 387 40.44 37.55 52.29
N HIS A 388 39.42 38.15 52.90
CA HIS A 388 38.03 37.88 52.54
C HIS A 388 37.73 38.29 51.09
N THR A 389 38.26 39.42 50.62
CA THR A 389 38.08 39.86 49.23
C THR A 389 38.83 38.98 48.24
N ILE A 390 40.02 38.48 48.57
CA ILE A 390 40.73 37.49 47.76
C ILE A 390 39.93 36.19 47.65
N ASP A 391 39.35 35.72 48.76
CA ASP A 391 38.54 34.49 48.76
C ASP A 391 37.26 34.65 47.91
N GLU A 392 36.61 35.81 47.97
CA GLU A 392 35.45 36.14 47.11
C GLU A 392 35.82 36.21 45.63
N LEU A 393 36.94 36.87 45.29
CA LEU A 393 37.42 36.97 43.90
C LEU A 393 37.83 35.60 43.35
N MET A 394 38.49 34.75 44.15
CA MET A 394 38.80 33.37 43.75
C MET A 394 37.54 32.52 43.56
N ALA A 395 36.51 32.70 44.40
CA ALA A 395 35.23 32.02 44.23
C ALA A 395 34.51 32.45 42.95
N ALA A 396 34.54 33.75 42.62
CA ALA A 396 33.96 34.29 41.39
C ALA A 396 34.70 33.80 40.13
N ALA A 397 36.04 33.82 40.12
CA ALA A 397 36.85 33.33 39.01
C ALA A 397 36.64 31.83 38.76
N LYS A 398 36.49 31.03 39.82
CA LYS A 398 36.17 29.59 39.70
C LYS A 398 34.77 29.35 39.14
N LYS A 399 33.80 30.21 39.47
CA LYS A 399 32.43 30.15 38.93
C LYS A 399 32.39 30.52 37.44
N GLN A 400 33.17 31.53 37.03
CA GLN A 400 33.37 31.89 35.61
C GLN A 400 34.05 30.77 34.82
N GLY A 401 35.13 30.18 35.33
CA GLY A 401 35.78 29.04 34.65
C GLY A 401 34.89 27.81 34.51
N ALA A 402 34.01 27.54 35.48
CA ALA A 402 33.01 26.47 35.39
C ALA A 402 31.90 26.75 34.36
N THR A 403 31.52 28.03 34.19
CA THR A 403 30.55 28.43 33.16
C THR A 403 31.17 28.39 31.77
N GLU A 404 32.44 28.76 31.62
CA GLU A 404 33.16 28.65 30.34
C GLU A 404 33.40 27.19 29.92
N GLN A 405 33.72 26.30 30.87
CA GLN A 405 33.84 24.86 30.60
C GLN A 405 32.50 24.22 30.19
N THR A 406 31.39 24.62 30.82
CA THR A 406 30.07 24.11 30.45
C THR A 406 29.61 24.66 29.10
N ALA A 407 29.88 25.93 28.78
CA ALA A 407 29.65 26.50 27.46
C ALA A 407 30.45 25.75 26.37
N ARG A 408 31.74 25.46 26.63
CA ARG A 408 32.58 24.66 25.72
C ARG A 408 32.01 23.26 25.49
N ALA A 409 31.62 22.56 26.56
CA ALA A 409 31.05 21.22 26.46
C ALA A 409 29.71 21.18 25.69
N LEU A 410 28.87 22.21 25.86
CA LEU A 410 27.63 22.37 25.10
C LEU A 410 27.90 22.66 23.62
N GLN A 411 28.93 23.45 23.33
CA GLN A 411 29.33 23.75 21.95
C GLN A 411 29.89 22.51 21.24
N ASP A 412 30.75 21.75 21.91
CA ASP A 412 31.26 20.46 21.40
C ASP A 412 30.11 19.45 21.20
N GLN A 413 29.06 19.51 22.02
CA GLN A 413 27.86 18.68 21.88
C GLN A 413 27.04 19.10 20.64
N LEU A 414 26.79 20.39 20.46
CA LEU A 414 26.08 20.93 19.29
C LEU A 414 26.81 20.61 17.99
N GLU A 415 28.14 20.69 17.97
CA GLU A 415 28.95 20.33 16.80
C GLU A 415 28.84 18.84 16.47
N ARG A 416 28.87 17.97 17.50
CA ARG A 416 28.63 16.53 17.32
C ARG A 416 27.23 16.24 16.81
N ASP A 417 26.22 16.88 17.37
CA ASP A 417 24.82 16.69 16.96
C ASP A 417 24.59 17.19 15.53
N ARG A 418 25.20 18.31 15.13
CA ARG A 418 25.19 18.81 13.75
C ARG A 418 25.86 17.84 12.78
N ALA A 419 26.99 17.25 13.16
CA ALA A 419 27.68 16.26 12.33
C ALA A 419 26.82 14.99 12.14
N VAL A 420 26.13 14.54 13.19
CA VAL A 420 25.18 13.42 13.12
C VAL A 420 23.98 13.77 12.23
N ALA A 421 23.40 14.96 12.38
CA ALA A 421 22.27 15.42 11.57
C ALA A 421 22.64 15.49 10.07
N ALA A 422 23.83 16.00 9.75
CA ALA A 422 24.34 16.04 8.39
C ALA A 422 24.54 14.63 7.80
N ASP A 423 25.02 13.67 8.60
CA ASP A 423 25.17 12.28 8.14
C ASP A 423 23.82 11.60 7.90
N LEU A 424 22.85 11.81 8.79
CA LEU A 424 21.49 11.32 8.64
C LEU A 424 20.81 11.90 7.39
N ALA A 425 20.96 13.20 7.14
CA ALA A 425 20.43 13.86 5.95
C ALA A 425 21.00 13.25 4.66
N ARG A 426 22.31 12.98 4.61
CA ARG A 426 22.94 12.29 3.47
C ARG A 426 22.39 10.88 3.26
N ARG A 427 22.22 10.10 4.34
CA ARG A 427 21.65 8.74 4.26
C ARG A 427 20.20 8.77 3.80
N LEU A 428 19.41 9.74 4.26
CA LEU A 428 18.03 9.93 3.84
C LEU A 428 17.94 10.23 2.35
N ASN A 429 18.71 11.21 1.85
CA ASN A 429 18.75 11.52 0.42
C ASN A 429 19.20 10.31 -0.43
N ALA A 430 20.23 9.57 0.03
CA ALA A 430 20.67 8.36 -0.65
C ALA A 430 19.57 7.28 -0.70
N ALA A 431 18.85 7.08 0.41
CA ALA A 431 17.73 6.16 0.47
C ALA A 431 16.56 6.61 -0.43
N GLU A 432 16.25 7.90 -0.48
CA GLU A 432 15.23 8.46 -1.38
C GLU A 432 15.58 8.24 -2.85
N HIS A 433 16.84 8.48 -3.23
CA HIS A 433 17.31 8.18 -4.59
C HIS A 433 17.25 6.68 -4.92
N GLN A 434 17.60 5.80 -3.98
CA GLN A 434 17.47 4.35 -4.16
C GLN A 434 16.01 3.93 -4.34
N VAL A 435 15.09 4.48 -3.54
CA VAL A 435 13.66 4.23 -3.67
C VAL A 435 13.15 4.71 -5.03
N ALA A 436 13.58 5.87 -5.50
CA ALA A 436 13.22 6.38 -6.82
C ALA A 436 13.72 5.46 -7.95
N ALA A 437 14.97 5.01 -7.88
CA ALA A 437 15.57 4.10 -8.86
C ALA A 437 14.87 2.73 -8.89
N LEU A 438 14.62 2.13 -7.72
CA LEU A 438 13.91 0.85 -7.60
C LEU A 438 12.48 0.95 -8.11
N LYS A 439 11.80 2.09 -7.91
CA LYS A 439 10.46 2.35 -8.47
C LYS A 439 10.48 2.38 -9.99
N GLU A 440 11.49 3.02 -10.59
CA GLU A 440 11.64 3.07 -12.04
C GLU A 440 11.94 1.68 -12.62
N GLU A 441 12.80 0.90 -11.97
CA GLU A 441 13.10 -0.48 -12.38
C GLU A 441 11.87 -1.39 -12.26
N LEU A 442 11.09 -1.26 -11.17
CA LEU A 442 9.84 -1.98 -10.99
C LEU A 442 8.79 -1.61 -12.05
N ALA A 443 8.73 -0.34 -12.46
CA ALA A 443 7.86 0.12 -13.56
C ALA A 443 8.27 -0.51 -14.90
N ARG A 444 9.57 -0.54 -15.22
CA ARG A 444 10.10 -1.14 -16.46
C ARG A 444 9.84 -2.64 -16.51
N THR A 445 10.18 -3.37 -15.44
CA THR A 445 9.98 -4.83 -15.36
C THR A 445 8.52 -5.23 -15.48
N LYS A 446 7.61 -4.49 -14.82
CA LYS A 446 6.16 -4.69 -14.97
C LYS A 446 5.67 -4.48 -16.40
N THR A 447 6.15 -3.44 -17.08
CA THR A 447 5.77 -3.17 -18.48
C THR A 447 6.21 -4.31 -19.38
N SER A 448 7.46 -4.77 -19.27
CA SER A 448 7.96 -5.93 -20.04
C SER A 448 7.16 -7.20 -19.77
N LEU A 449 6.73 -7.41 -18.52
CA LEU A 449 5.92 -8.56 -18.14
C LEU A 449 4.53 -8.51 -18.78
N VAL A 450 3.87 -7.35 -18.77
CA VAL A 450 2.59 -7.13 -19.47
C VAL A 450 2.73 -7.40 -20.96
N GLU A 451 3.77 -6.88 -21.62
CA GLU A 451 4.03 -7.13 -23.04
C GLU A 451 4.23 -8.62 -23.36
N LEU A 452 4.98 -9.34 -22.52
CA LEU A 452 5.18 -10.79 -22.66
C LEU A 452 3.86 -11.56 -22.51
N ARG A 453 3.04 -11.19 -21.52
CA ARG A 453 1.73 -11.80 -21.30
C ARG A 453 0.74 -11.50 -22.42
N GLN A 454 0.74 -10.27 -22.95
CA GLN A 454 -0.05 -9.91 -24.12
C GLN A 454 0.31 -10.77 -25.32
N LYS A 455 1.62 -10.96 -25.60
CA LYS A 455 2.07 -11.89 -26.65
C LYS A 455 1.59 -13.32 -26.40
N GLY A 456 1.59 -13.78 -25.14
CA GLY A 456 1.03 -15.06 -24.72
C GLY A 456 -0.48 -15.17 -25.01
N ARG A 457 -1.27 -14.16 -24.64
CA ARG A 457 -2.71 -14.10 -24.94
C ARG A 457 -3.01 -14.12 -26.44
N LEU A 458 -2.22 -13.40 -27.24
CA LEU A 458 -2.36 -13.39 -28.69
C LEU A 458 -2.00 -14.73 -29.33
N ALA A 459 -1.08 -15.48 -28.74
CA ALA A 459 -0.79 -16.84 -29.17
C ALA A 459 -1.91 -17.81 -28.77
N ALA A 460 -2.49 -17.64 -27.58
CA ALA A 460 -3.62 -18.44 -27.11
C ALA A 460 -4.91 -18.19 -27.93
N SER A 461 -5.22 -16.94 -28.25
CA SER A 461 -6.45 -16.53 -28.97
C SER A 461 -6.38 -16.79 -30.49
N ARG A 462 -5.17 -16.83 -31.09
CA ARG A 462 -4.99 -17.11 -32.53
C ARG A 462 -5.37 -18.53 -32.97
N THR A 463 -5.73 -19.39 -32.03
CA THR A 463 -6.11 -20.78 -32.32
C THR A 463 -7.50 -20.92 -32.99
N GLU A 464 -8.23 -19.81 -33.24
CA GLU A 464 -9.63 -19.83 -33.71
C GLU A 464 -9.93 -19.19 -35.09
N LYS A 465 -8.94 -18.84 -35.93
CA LYS A 465 -9.25 -18.53 -37.35
C LYS A 465 -9.31 -19.81 -38.18
N VAL A 466 -10.48 -20.46 -38.19
CA VAL A 466 -10.79 -21.57 -39.10
C VAL A 466 -10.85 -21.03 -40.53
N VAL A 467 -9.92 -21.49 -41.36
CA VAL A 467 -10.03 -21.37 -42.82
C VAL A 467 -11.22 -22.23 -43.22
N GLY A 468 -12.22 -21.66 -43.89
CA GLY A 468 -13.39 -22.42 -44.38
C GLY A 468 -12.97 -23.63 -45.23
N ALA A 469 -13.86 -24.63 -45.36
CA ALA A 469 -13.55 -25.90 -46.02
C ALA A 469 -12.87 -25.70 -47.40
N VAL A 470 -11.66 -26.24 -47.54
CA VAL A 470 -10.80 -26.09 -48.73
C VAL A 470 -10.84 -27.35 -49.59
N TYR A 471 -11.20 -28.49 -48.99
CA TYR A 471 -11.34 -29.80 -49.65
C TYR A 471 -12.80 -30.28 -49.64
N LEU A 472 -13.19 -30.99 -50.70
CA LEU A 472 -14.51 -31.62 -50.82
C LEU A 472 -14.58 -32.98 -50.11
N ASP A 473 -13.47 -33.71 -50.04
CA ASP A 473 -13.37 -34.94 -49.26
C ASP A 473 -13.17 -34.60 -47.77
N PRO A 474 -14.09 -35.02 -46.87
CA PRO A 474 -13.96 -34.78 -45.44
C PRO A 474 -12.66 -35.36 -44.83
N ALA A 475 -12.13 -36.45 -45.39
CA ALA A 475 -10.88 -37.02 -44.92
C ALA A 475 -9.68 -36.13 -45.27
N GLU A 476 -9.62 -35.62 -46.50
CA GLU A 476 -8.60 -34.65 -46.93
C GLU A 476 -8.70 -33.34 -46.13
N GLN A 477 -9.92 -32.85 -45.90
CA GLN A 477 -10.15 -31.65 -45.09
C GLN A 477 -9.63 -31.83 -43.65
N PHE A 478 -9.96 -32.95 -43.00
CA PHE A 478 -9.46 -33.25 -41.66
C PHE A 478 -7.93 -33.35 -41.63
N ASN A 479 -7.32 -34.02 -42.61
CA ASN A 479 -5.87 -34.13 -42.71
C ASN A 479 -5.20 -32.75 -42.83
N PHE A 480 -5.78 -31.86 -43.63
CA PHE A 480 -5.31 -30.48 -43.77
C PHE A 480 -5.41 -29.69 -42.47
N GLU A 481 -6.56 -29.75 -41.79
CA GLU A 481 -6.79 -29.08 -40.51
C GLU A 481 -5.84 -29.61 -39.41
N LEU A 482 -5.61 -30.92 -39.36
CA LEU A 482 -4.68 -31.52 -38.42
C LEU A 482 -3.23 -31.09 -38.68
N HIS A 483 -2.83 -31.02 -39.95
CA HIS A 483 -1.50 -30.55 -40.32
C HIS A 483 -1.32 -29.06 -39.98
N GLN A 484 -2.34 -28.23 -40.20
CA GLN A 484 -2.32 -26.82 -39.82
C GLN A 484 -2.23 -26.66 -38.30
N ALA A 485 -3.03 -27.41 -37.54
CA ALA A 485 -2.97 -27.43 -36.08
C ALA A 485 -1.58 -27.85 -35.58
N TRP A 486 -0.99 -28.92 -36.14
CA TRP A 486 0.38 -29.32 -35.82
C TRP A 486 1.40 -28.21 -36.11
N ALA A 487 1.30 -27.56 -37.27
CA ALA A 487 2.22 -26.51 -37.68
C ALA A 487 2.17 -25.27 -36.78
N GLN A 488 1.03 -25.00 -36.14
CA GLN A 488 0.80 -23.91 -35.18
C GLN A 488 1.17 -24.30 -33.75
N ILE A 489 0.86 -25.53 -33.33
CA ILE A 489 1.10 -26.02 -31.96
C ILE A 489 2.58 -26.37 -31.73
N VAL A 490 3.26 -26.89 -32.74
CA VAL A 490 4.67 -27.30 -32.65
C VAL A 490 5.56 -26.18 -33.17
N SER A 491 6.44 -25.66 -32.30
CA SER A 491 7.36 -24.60 -32.65
C SER A 491 8.25 -25.02 -33.84
N PRO A 492 8.71 -24.08 -34.68
CA PRO A 492 9.59 -24.42 -35.81
C PRO A 492 10.84 -25.23 -35.41
N HIS A 493 11.37 -25.02 -34.21
CA HIS A 493 12.55 -25.73 -33.70
C HIS A 493 12.24 -27.15 -33.23
N ASP A 494 11.02 -27.39 -32.75
CA ASP A 494 10.60 -28.69 -32.20
C ASP A 494 10.01 -29.64 -33.26
N LYS A 495 9.70 -29.15 -34.47
CA LYS A 495 9.07 -29.94 -35.54
C LYS A 495 9.86 -31.19 -35.93
N ALA A 496 11.18 -31.13 -35.87
CA ALA A 496 12.04 -32.29 -36.14
C ALA A 496 11.99 -33.35 -35.02
N ALA A 497 11.83 -32.92 -33.77
CA ALA A 497 11.74 -33.80 -32.61
C ALA A 497 10.32 -34.40 -32.42
N HIS A 498 9.29 -33.69 -32.90
CA HIS A 498 7.89 -34.08 -32.80
C HIS A 498 7.17 -34.04 -34.16
N PRO A 499 7.58 -34.90 -35.11
CA PRO A 499 6.89 -34.99 -36.40
C PRO A 499 5.49 -35.59 -36.21
N LEU A 500 4.55 -35.18 -37.05
CA LEU A 500 3.23 -35.80 -37.09
C LEU A 500 3.37 -37.26 -37.58
N GLY A 501 3.09 -38.22 -36.70
CA GLY A 501 3.15 -39.66 -36.99
C GLY A 501 2.08 -40.13 -37.98
N LYS A 502 2.19 -41.39 -38.42
CA LYS A 502 1.17 -42.02 -39.28
C LYS A 502 -0.02 -42.47 -38.45
N TYR A 503 -1.23 -42.21 -38.95
CA TYR A 503 -2.48 -42.62 -38.35
C TYR A 503 -3.50 -43.02 -39.42
N LEU A 504 -4.57 -43.68 -39.00
CA LEU A 504 -5.71 -44.07 -39.82
C LEU A 504 -6.99 -43.42 -39.28
N LEU A 505 -7.94 -43.17 -40.17
CA LEU A 505 -9.29 -42.72 -39.80
C LEU A 505 -10.24 -43.92 -39.86
N GLY A 506 -10.83 -44.26 -38.72
CA GLY A 506 -11.88 -45.25 -38.62
C GLY A 506 -13.20 -44.75 -39.22
N PRO A 507 -14.13 -45.66 -39.57
CA PRO A 507 -15.37 -45.31 -40.28
C PRO A 507 -16.31 -44.41 -39.49
N HIS A 508 -16.21 -44.40 -38.16
CA HIS A 508 -17.05 -43.58 -37.27
C HIS A 508 -16.45 -42.21 -36.94
N PHE A 509 -15.18 -41.98 -37.30
CA PHE A 509 -14.46 -40.81 -36.84
C PHE A 509 -14.98 -39.53 -37.50
N LEU A 510 -15.01 -39.50 -38.82
CA LEU A 510 -15.46 -38.32 -39.58
C LEU A 510 -16.92 -37.94 -39.26
N PRO A 511 -17.89 -38.89 -39.17
CA PRO A 511 -19.23 -38.58 -38.70
C PRO A 511 -19.26 -37.96 -37.30
N SER A 512 -18.48 -38.50 -36.34
CA SER A 512 -18.40 -37.94 -34.99
C SER A 512 -17.75 -36.55 -34.95
N TRP A 513 -16.77 -36.31 -35.83
CA TRP A 513 -16.06 -35.04 -35.99
C TRP A 513 -16.97 -33.95 -36.57
N GLU A 514 -17.76 -34.27 -37.58
CA GLU A 514 -18.70 -33.34 -38.20
C GLU A 514 -19.78 -32.86 -37.23
N ALA A 515 -20.19 -33.71 -36.28
CA ALA A 515 -21.16 -33.38 -35.25
C ALA A 515 -20.63 -32.40 -34.17
N LEU A 516 -19.32 -32.16 -34.11
CA LEU A 516 -18.71 -31.27 -33.12
C LEU A 516 -18.92 -29.78 -33.47
N THR A 517 -19.15 -28.98 -32.44
CA THR A 517 -19.07 -27.52 -32.53
C THR A 517 -17.63 -27.06 -32.83
N GLU A 518 -17.46 -25.85 -33.35
CA GLU A 518 -16.15 -25.29 -33.70
C GLU A 518 -15.13 -25.31 -32.53
N PRO A 519 -15.49 -24.92 -31.30
CA PRO A 519 -14.58 -25.05 -30.15
C PRO A 519 -14.19 -26.52 -29.84
N GLN A 520 -15.15 -27.44 -29.98
CA GLN A 520 -14.90 -28.88 -29.76
C GLN A 520 -13.97 -29.47 -30.82
N ARG A 521 -14.09 -29.01 -32.08
CA ARG A 521 -13.19 -29.37 -33.18
C ARG A 521 -11.76 -28.92 -32.89
N ALA A 522 -11.56 -27.68 -32.46
CA ALA A 522 -10.24 -27.16 -32.09
C ALA A 522 -9.59 -27.97 -30.95
N ARG A 523 -10.36 -28.27 -29.88
CA ARG A 523 -9.88 -29.11 -28.76
C ARG A 523 -9.55 -30.55 -29.18
N THR A 524 -10.32 -31.09 -30.12
CA THR A 524 -10.10 -32.43 -30.67
C THR A 524 -8.85 -32.48 -31.53
N LEU A 525 -8.62 -31.52 -32.43
CA LEU A 525 -7.39 -31.44 -33.25
C LEU A 525 -6.15 -31.41 -32.35
N ARG A 526 -6.18 -30.61 -31.29
CA ARG A 526 -5.08 -30.56 -30.32
C ARG A 526 -4.84 -31.91 -29.64
N ALA A 527 -5.90 -32.61 -29.24
CA ALA A 527 -5.82 -33.97 -28.68
C ALA A 527 -5.14 -34.94 -29.65
N VAL A 528 -5.55 -34.90 -30.93
CA VAL A 528 -5.01 -35.77 -31.97
C VAL A 528 -3.55 -35.42 -32.27
N VAL A 529 -3.16 -34.14 -32.33
CA VAL A 529 -1.77 -33.73 -32.50
C VAL A 529 -0.89 -34.23 -31.35
N ASP A 530 -1.32 -34.06 -30.10
CA ASP A 530 -0.55 -34.52 -28.94
C ASP A 530 -0.38 -36.05 -28.94
N LEU A 531 -1.42 -36.78 -29.35
CA LEU A 531 -1.40 -38.24 -29.48
C LEU A 531 -0.47 -38.71 -30.61
N VAL A 532 -0.63 -38.16 -31.81
CA VAL A 532 0.03 -38.61 -33.05
C VAL A 532 1.48 -38.12 -33.17
N ALA A 533 1.81 -36.94 -32.60
CA ALA A 533 3.18 -36.43 -32.55
C ALA A 533 3.96 -36.88 -31.29
N HIS A 534 3.35 -37.69 -30.42
CA HIS A 534 3.95 -38.25 -29.20
C HIS A 534 4.67 -37.22 -28.31
N ARG A 535 4.06 -36.04 -28.12
CA ARG A 535 4.68 -34.91 -27.40
C ARG A 535 4.71 -35.14 -25.88
N LYS A 536 5.80 -34.73 -25.23
CA LYS A 536 5.97 -34.71 -23.77
C LYS A 536 6.35 -33.29 -23.30
N GLY A 537 5.39 -32.47 -22.88
CA GLY A 537 5.53 -31.10 -22.36
C GLY A 537 4.23 -30.62 -21.68
N PRO A 538 4.15 -29.49 -20.93
CA PRO A 538 3.08 -29.07 -19.97
C PRO A 538 1.59 -29.28 -20.35
N LEU A 539 1.35 -29.61 -21.62
CA LEU A 539 0.18 -30.26 -22.21
C LEU A 539 -0.02 -31.74 -21.77
N HIS A 540 0.90 -32.34 -20.99
CA HIS A 540 0.97 -33.77 -20.67
C HIS A 540 -0.03 -34.29 -19.61
N ASN A 541 -1.13 -33.57 -19.35
CA ASN A 541 -2.22 -34.07 -18.49
C ASN A 541 -3.31 -34.84 -19.27
N ARG A 542 -3.09 -35.14 -20.55
CA ARG A 542 -3.95 -36.05 -21.34
C ARG A 542 -3.36 -37.45 -21.32
N GLU A 543 -3.51 -38.13 -20.18
CA GLU A 543 -3.03 -39.50 -20.05
C GLU A 543 -3.90 -40.47 -20.87
N PRO A 544 -3.30 -41.22 -21.81
CA PRO A 544 -4.03 -42.27 -22.51
C PRO A 544 -4.40 -43.39 -21.55
N HIS A 545 -5.67 -43.76 -21.53
CA HIS A 545 -6.18 -44.85 -20.70
C HIS A 545 -6.78 -45.95 -21.58
N HIS A 546 -6.80 -47.18 -21.08
CA HIS A 546 -7.53 -48.24 -21.76
C HIS A 546 -9.04 -47.97 -21.65
N LEU A 547 -9.77 -48.11 -22.75
CA LEU A 547 -11.23 -48.15 -22.68
C LEU A 547 -11.62 -49.52 -22.09
N ARG A 548 -12.40 -49.51 -21.01
CA ARG A 548 -12.81 -50.72 -20.28
C ARG A 548 -14.29 -50.99 -20.51
N ALA A 549 -14.66 -52.26 -20.54
CA ALA A 549 -16.04 -52.69 -20.76
C ALA A 549 -17.03 -52.20 -19.68
N ASN A 550 -16.53 -51.83 -18.50
CA ASN A 550 -17.28 -51.16 -17.44
C ASN A 550 -16.33 -50.32 -16.55
N GLU A 551 -16.89 -49.56 -15.60
CA GLU A 551 -16.14 -48.69 -14.69
C GLU A 551 -15.31 -49.42 -13.62
N GLY A 552 -15.35 -50.76 -13.60
CA GLY A 552 -14.62 -51.57 -12.64
C GLY A 552 -13.12 -51.40 -12.76
N ALA A 553 -12.44 -51.25 -11.61
CA ALA A 553 -10.98 -51.14 -11.55
C ALA A 553 -10.24 -52.36 -12.18
N HIS A 554 -10.92 -53.52 -12.25
CA HIS A 554 -10.40 -54.79 -12.76
C HIS A 554 -10.97 -55.18 -14.14
N ALA A 555 -11.75 -54.33 -14.79
CA ALA A 555 -12.28 -54.64 -16.11
C ALA A 555 -11.18 -54.61 -17.17
N GLY A 556 -11.17 -55.64 -18.01
CA GLY A 556 -10.24 -55.76 -19.12
C GLY A 556 -10.39 -54.61 -20.12
N ALA A 557 -9.30 -54.32 -20.83
CA ALA A 557 -9.34 -53.42 -21.97
C ALA A 557 -10.25 -54.01 -23.06
N ILE A 558 -10.97 -53.13 -23.77
CA ILE A 558 -11.72 -53.53 -24.96
C ILE A 558 -10.72 -53.83 -26.08
N MET A 559 -10.88 -55.00 -26.71
CA MET A 559 -9.98 -55.53 -27.72
C MET A 559 -10.75 -55.82 -29.01
N ARG A 560 -10.14 -55.54 -30.16
CA ARG A 560 -10.60 -55.94 -31.50
C ARG A 560 -9.52 -56.80 -32.13
N GLY A 561 -9.63 -58.12 -31.95
CA GLY A 561 -8.53 -59.03 -32.24
C GLY A 561 -7.31 -58.72 -31.37
N ALA A 562 -6.19 -58.30 -31.99
CA ALA A 562 -4.98 -57.87 -31.30
C ALA A 562 -4.91 -56.35 -31.05
N ASP A 563 -5.87 -55.56 -31.56
CA ASP A 563 -5.92 -54.11 -31.37
C ASP A 563 -6.49 -53.77 -29.99
N VAL A 564 -5.89 -52.80 -29.31
CA VAL A 564 -6.34 -52.33 -27.99
C VAL A 564 -7.10 -51.02 -28.13
N CYS A 565 -8.32 -50.94 -27.60
CA CYS A 565 -9.07 -49.69 -27.56
C CYS A 565 -8.57 -48.81 -26.41
N MET A 566 -8.21 -47.59 -26.78
CA MET A 566 -7.70 -46.56 -25.90
C MET A 566 -8.69 -45.39 -25.88
N ARG A 567 -8.65 -44.62 -24.80
CA ARG A 567 -9.39 -43.37 -24.66
C ARG A 567 -8.44 -42.26 -24.23
N LEU A 568 -8.66 -41.07 -24.76
CA LEU A 568 -7.90 -39.85 -24.46
C LEU A 568 -8.86 -38.72 -24.14
N TYR A 569 -8.53 -37.89 -23.14
CA TYR A 569 -9.35 -36.71 -22.82
C TYR A 569 -9.26 -35.66 -23.94
N VAL A 570 -10.43 -35.23 -24.42
CA VAL A 570 -10.55 -34.03 -25.26
C VAL A 570 -10.87 -32.83 -24.38
N GLU A 571 -11.81 -33.03 -23.44
CA GLU A 571 -12.22 -32.07 -22.42
C GLU A 571 -12.10 -32.70 -21.02
N GLN A 572 -11.98 -31.87 -19.98
CA GLN A 572 -11.93 -32.31 -18.58
C GLN A 572 -12.75 -31.37 -17.70
N LYS A 573 -13.33 -31.90 -16.62
CA LYS A 573 -14.08 -31.13 -15.60
C LYS A 573 -15.33 -30.40 -16.11
N THR A 574 -15.91 -30.86 -17.22
CA THR A 574 -17.19 -30.38 -17.76
C THR A 574 -18.24 -31.50 -17.76
N PRO A 575 -19.53 -31.21 -17.49
CA PRO A 575 -20.61 -32.19 -17.68
C PRO A 575 -20.65 -32.66 -19.14
N GLY A 576 -20.60 -33.98 -19.36
CA GLY A 576 -20.56 -34.54 -20.71
C GLY A 576 -19.21 -34.41 -21.44
N ALA A 577 -18.11 -34.18 -20.70
CA ALA A 577 -16.77 -34.01 -21.26
C ALA A 577 -16.44 -35.02 -22.38
N LEU A 578 -15.96 -34.50 -23.51
CA LEU A 578 -15.61 -35.33 -24.66
C LEU A 578 -14.32 -36.12 -24.46
N ARG A 579 -14.29 -37.33 -25.02
CA ARG A 579 -13.14 -38.22 -25.11
C ARG A 579 -12.97 -38.74 -26.53
N LEU A 580 -11.72 -38.87 -26.94
CA LEU A 580 -11.33 -39.51 -28.19
C LEU A 580 -11.11 -40.99 -27.94
N HIS A 581 -11.87 -41.84 -28.62
CA HIS A 581 -11.61 -43.27 -28.71
C HIS A 581 -10.72 -43.57 -29.91
N TYR A 582 -9.71 -44.40 -29.71
CA TYR A 582 -8.80 -44.81 -30.78
C TYR A 582 -8.26 -46.22 -30.54
N TRP A 583 -7.94 -46.91 -31.62
CA TRP A 583 -7.32 -48.23 -31.58
C TRP A 583 -5.81 -48.10 -31.69
N LYS A 584 -5.10 -48.80 -30.80
CA LYS A 584 -3.66 -49.00 -30.93
C LYS A 584 -3.41 -50.34 -31.60
N LEU A 585 -2.92 -50.30 -32.84
CA LEU A 585 -2.65 -51.51 -33.61
C LEU A 585 -1.31 -52.15 -33.18
N PRO A 586 -1.13 -53.47 -33.36
CA PRO A 586 0.14 -54.15 -33.08
C PRO A 586 1.35 -53.58 -33.85
N THR A 587 1.09 -52.97 -35.02
CA THR A 587 2.09 -52.31 -35.85
C THR A 587 2.61 -51.00 -35.26
N GLY A 588 1.96 -50.49 -34.20
CA GLY A 588 2.25 -49.18 -33.60
C GLY A 588 1.52 -48.00 -34.25
N VAL A 589 0.78 -48.23 -35.35
CA VAL A 589 -0.09 -47.22 -35.97
C VAL A 589 -1.32 -47.00 -35.10
N LEU A 590 -1.82 -45.77 -35.07
CA LEU A 590 -3.03 -45.39 -34.36
C LEU A 590 -4.20 -45.26 -35.35
N GLU A 591 -5.36 -45.82 -35.02
CA GLU A 591 -6.60 -45.62 -35.77
C GLU A 591 -7.57 -44.79 -34.92
N LEU A 592 -7.86 -43.56 -35.36
CA LEU A 592 -8.83 -42.69 -34.71
C LEU A 592 -10.23 -43.25 -34.94
N HIS A 593 -10.98 -43.50 -33.88
CA HIS A 593 -12.26 -44.20 -33.99
C HIS A 593 -13.47 -43.26 -33.94
N GLU A 594 -13.61 -42.48 -32.88
CA GLU A 594 -14.72 -41.53 -32.68
C GLU A 594 -14.43 -40.55 -31.53
N VAL A 595 -15.17 -39.44 -31.49
CA VAL A 595 -15.18 -38.49 -30.35
C VAL A 595 -16.56 -38.51 -29.69
N VAL A 596 -16.59 -38.90 -28.42
CA VAL A 596 -17.83 -39.17 -27.69
C VAL A 596 -17.81 -38.64 -26.26
N PRO A 597 -18.98 -38.41 -25.63
CA PRO A 597 -19.05 -38.07 -24.21
C PRO A 597 -18.44 -39.16 -23.32
N HIS A 598 -17.93 -38.76 -22.16
CA HIS A 598 -17.19 -39.63 -21.25
C HIS A 598 -17.92 -40.89 -20.76
N ASP A 599 -19.26 -40.91 -20.82
CA ASP A 599 -20.13 -42.01 -20.38
C ASP A 599 -20.24 -43.13 -21.42
N VAL A 600 -19.81 -42.87 -22.67
CA VAL A 600 -19.78 -43.88 -23.72
C VAL A 600 -18.59 -44.82 -23.46
N VAL A 601 -18.90 -46.07 -23.12
CA VAL A 601 -17.91 -47.10 -22.76
C VAL A 601 -17.80 -48.22 -23.79
N LYS A 602 -18.47 -48.08 -24.94
CA LYS A 602 -18.41 -49.03 -26.06
C LYS A 602 -18.00 -48.25 -27.32
N PRO A 603 -16.95 -48.70 -28.04
CA PRO A 603 -16.62 -48.19 -29.36
C PRO A 603 -17.65 -48.67 -30.40
#